data_AF-A0A953C6U4-F1
#
_entry.id   AF-A0A953C6U4-F1
#
_cell.length_a   1.000
_cell.length_b   1.000
_cell.length_c   1.000
_cell.angle_alpha   90.00
_cell.angle_beta   90.00
_cell.angle_gamma   90.00
#
_symmetry.space_group_name_H-M   'P 1'
#
loop_
_entity.id
_entity.type
_entity.pdbx_description
1 polymer ?
#
loop_
_entity_poly.entity_id
_entity_poly.type
_entity_poly.pdbx_seq_one_letter_code
_entity_poly.pdbx_strand_id
1 'polypeptide(L)'
;MAAMSRDFGSMLDELIAAEETARSAAARVGGVDFLAAMDELQARGVTIGDRTATDLYGEVAADRAPEPAAGRVPRVPLPSLDPADIGRELGIATLREVAALDAARRKFAFANHPDRVSPELRDRAEQRMRVANMLVDEAKRNVR
;
A
#
# COMPACT_ATOMS: atom_id res chain seq x y z
N MET A 1 24.98 3.45 -61.94
CA MET A 1 24.38 3.54 -60.59
C MET A 1 24.75 2.28 -59.83
N ALA A 2 25.82 2.31 -59.03
CA ALA A 2 26.20 1.19 -58.18
C ALA A 2 25.46 1.32 -56.84
N ALA A 3 24.45 0.49 -56.61
CA ALA A 3 23.92 0.30 -55.27
C ALA A 3 24.96 -0.54 -54.51
N MET A 4 25.77 0.11 -53.67
CA MET A 4 26.66 -0.60 -52.77
C MET A 4 25.82 -1.52 -51.90
N SER A 5 26.11 -2.82 -51.93
CA SER A 5 25.57 -3.79 -51.00
C SER A 5 25.98 -3.34 -49.60
N ARG A 6 25.02 -2.81 -48.82
CA ARG A 6 25.25 -2.60 -47.39
C ARG A 6 25.53 -3.97 -46.79
N ASP A 7 26.76 -4.15 -46.31
CA ASP A 7 27.14 -5.36 -45.60
C ASP A 7 26.30 -5.46 -44.31
N PHE A 8 25.83 -6.67 -44.00
CA PHE A 8 24.97 -6.89 -42.84
C PHE A 8 25.69 -6.50 -41.54
N GLY A 9 27.02 -6.68 -41.49
CA GLY A 9 27.86 -6.19 -40.39
C GLY A 9 27.75 -4.68 -40.22
N SER A 10 27.90 -3.92 -41.31
CA SER A 10 27.75 -2.45 -41.27
C SER A 10 26.35 -2.01 -40.85
N MET A 11 25.29 -2.73 -41.24
CA MET A 11 23.92 -2.43 -40.81
C MET A 11 23.69 -2.72 -39.31
N LEU A 12 24.27 -3.80 -38.79
CA LEU A 12 24.21 -4.11 -37.35
C LEU A 12 25.00 -3.08 -36.54
N ASP A 13 26.19 -2.68 -37.00
CA ASP A 13 26.99 -1.65 -36.35
C ASP A 13 26.26 -0.29 -36.33
N GLU A 14 25.59 0.07 -37.43
CA GLU A 14 24.71 1.25 -37.50
C GLU A 14 23.54 1.15 -36.50
N LEU A 15 22.91 -0.01 -36.38
CA LEU A 15 21.77 -0.22 -35.47
C LEU A 15 22.18 -0.15 -34.00
N ILE A 16 23.31 -0.79 -33.65
CA ILE A 16 23.88 -0.79 -32.29
C ILE A 16 24.29 0.63 -31.89
N ALA A 17 24.99 1.35 -32.78
CA ALA A 17 25.39 2.74 -32.53
C ALA A 17 24.19 3.68 -32.35
N ALA A 18 23.12 3.48 -33.14
CA ALA A 18 21.88 4.24 -33.00
C ALA A 18 21.17 3.96 -31.66
N GLU A 19 21.16 2.69 -31.21
CA GLU A 19 20.56 2.30 -29.93
C GLU A 19 21.35 2.87 -28.74
N GLU A 20 22.68 2.80 -28.77
CA GLU A 20 23.54 3.36 -27.73
C GLU A 20 23.36 4.87 -27.60
N THR A 21 23.24 5.57 -28.74
CA THR A 21 22.97 7.01 -28.78
C THR A 21 21.59 7.34 -28.19
N ALA A 22 20.56 6.58 -28.57
CA ALA A 22 19.19 6.78 -28.06
C ALA A 22 19.08 6.46 -26.56
N ARG A 23 19.74 5.40 -26.10
CA ARG A 23 19.79 5.00 -24.68
C ARG A 23 20.52 6.05 -23.84
N SER A 24 21.64 6.57 -24.34
CA SER A 24 22.38 7.67 -23.70
C SER A 24 21.55 8.96 -23.65
N ALA A 25 20.80 9.27 -24.71
CA ALA A 25 19.90 10.44 -24.72
C ALA A 25 18.74 10.29 -23.72
N ALA A 26 18.15 9.10 -23.61
CA ALA A 26 17.07 8.81 -22.67
C ALA A 26 17.56 8.78 -21.20
N ALA A 27 18.81 8.39 -20.98
CA ALA A 27 19.45 8.38 -19.67
C ALA A 27 19.91 9.77 -19.19
N ARG A 28 19.80 10.80 -20.04
CA ARG A 28 20.16 12.17 -19.64
C ARG A 28 18.99 12.88 -18.96
N VAL A 29 19.17 13.21 -17.68
CA VAL A 29 18.28 14.12 -16.96
C VAL A 29 19.09 15.35 -16.53
N GLY A 30 18.69 16.54 -16.98
CA GLY A 30 19.39 17.79 -16.63
C GLY A 30 20.82 17.93 -17.16
N GLY A 31 21.19 17.23 -18.23
CA GLY A 31 22.52 17.28 -18.83
C GLY A 31 23.53 16.28 -18.24
N VAL A 32 23.11 15.48 -17.26
CA VAL A 32 23.92 14.40 -16.67
C VAL A 32 23.49 13.07 -17.28
N ASP A 33 24.44 12.31 -17.81
CA ASP A 33 24.23 10.95 -18.31
C ASP A 33 24.32 9.96 -17.15
N PHE A 34 23.16 9.55 -16.63
CA PHE A 34 23.09 8.73 -15.41
C PHE A 34 23.68 7.34 -15.62
N LEU A 35 23.58 6.78 -16.83
CA LEU A 35 24.13 5.45 -17.10
C LEU A 35 25.66 5.49 -17.14
N ALA A 36 26.24 6.51 -17.79
CA ALA A 36 27.69 6.70 -17.80
C ALA A 36 28.25 6.97 -16.37
N ALA A 37 27.51 7.74 -15.57
CA ALA A 37 27.90 8.01 -14.18
C ALA A 37 27.86 6.74 -13.30
N MET A 38 26.89 5.85 -13.51
CA MET A 38 26.80 4.57 -12.80
C MET A 38 27.89 3.60 -13.25
N ASP A 39 28.20 3.55 -14.54
CA ASP A 39 29.26 2.68 -15.07
C ASP A 39 30.65 3.11 -14.56
N GLU A 40 30.91 4.43 -14.49
CA GLU A 40 32.13 4.96 -13.86
C GLU A 40 32.20 4.59 -12.36
N LEU A 41 31.08 4.66 -11.64
CA LEU A 41 31.01 4.30 -10.22
C LEU A 41 31.30 2.80 -10.00
N GLN A 42 30.76 1.94 -10.86
CA GLN A 42 31.00 0.49 -10.85
C GLN A 42 32.44 0.14 -11.25
N ALA A 43 32.98 0.79 -12.27
CA ALA A 43 34.37 0.60 -12.73
C ALA A 43 35.40 1.04 -11.69
N ARG A 44 35.07 2.05 -10.87
CA ARG A 44 35.89 2.50 -9.74
C ARG A 44 35.82 1.58 -8.52
N GLY A 45 35.08 0.48 -8.62
CA GLY A 45 34.92 -0.50 -7.53
C GLY A 45 34.25 0.11 -6.30
N VAL A 46 33.53 1.23 -6.46
CA VAL A 46 32.74 1.82 -5.38
C VAL A 46 31.50 0.95 -5.22
N THR A 47 31.62 -0.10 -4.42
CA THR A 47 30.45 -0.66 -3.79
C THR A 47 29.87 0.45 -2.91
N ILE A 48 28.59 0.77 -3.06
CA ILE A 48 27.87 1.43 -1.97
C ILE A 48 27.97 0.42 -0.85
N GLY A 49 28.98 0.64 0.00
CA GLY A 49 29.58 -0.39 0.82
C GLY A 49 28.53 -1.05 1.68
N ASP A 50 28.82 -2.29 2.04
CA ASP A 50 28.11 -3.25 2.90
C ASP A 50 27.79 -2.67 4.31
N ARG A 51 27.16 -1.51 4.34
CA ARG A 51 26.51 -0.90 5.48
C ARG A 51 25.05 -1.15 5.23
N THR A 52 24.54 -2.16 5.92
CA THR A 52 23.12 -2.40 5.94
C THR A 52 22.41 -1.12 6.35
N ALA A 53 21.20 -0.87 5.86
CA ALA A 53 20.42 0.30 6.26
C ALA A 53 20.36 0.48 7.80
N THR A 54 20.51 -0.61 8.53
CA THR A 54 20.70 -0.71 9.99
C THR A 54 21.88 0.10 10.53
N ASP A 55 23.04 0.08 9.88
CA ASP A 55 24.25 0.76 10.37
C ASP A 55 24.14 2.28 10.23
N LEU A 56 23.54 2.75 9.13
CA LEU A 56 23.31 4.17 8.88
C LEU A 56 22.18 4.77 9.75
N TYR A 57 21.17 3.97 10.10
CA TYR A 57 20.11 4.38 11.03
C TYR A 57 20.53 4.23 12.50
N GLY A 58 21.42 3.28 12.81
CA GLY A 58 21.88 2.99 14.17
C GLY A 58 22.67 4.13 14.80
N GLU A 59 23.55 4.78 14.03
CA GLU A 59 24.38 5.89 14.54
C GLU A 59 23.56 7.15 14.88
N VAL A 60 22.44 7.40 14.19
CA VAL A 60 21.52 8.52 14.50
C VAL A 60 20.61 8.17 15.69
N ALA A 61 20.34 6.89 15.92
CA ALA A 61 19.48 6.42 17.01
C ALA A 61 20.24 6.21 18.34
N ALA A 62 21.55 5.99 18.32
CA ALA A 62 22.34 5.67 19.51
C ALA A 62 22.36 6.82 20.54
N ASP A 63 22.37 8.08 20.10
CA ASP A 63 22.33 9.26 20.99
C ASP A 63 20.91 9.66 21.42
N ARG A 64 19.90 8.92 20.95
CA ARG A 64 18.49 9.12 21.29
C ARG A 64 17.79 7.78 21.55
N ALA A 65 18.47 6.86 22.22
CA ALA A 65 17.83 5.68 22.76
C ALA A 65 17.11 6.06 24.07
N PRO A 66 15.78 6.27 24.10
CA PRO A 66 15.06 5.99 25.33
C PRO A 66 15.28 4.50 25.64
N GLU A 67 15.49 4.16 26.92
CA GLU A 67 15.57 2.78 27.38
C GLU A 67 14.46 1.94 26.74
N PRO A 68 14.71 0.65 26.41
CA PRO A 68 13.70 -0.22 25.83
C PRO A 68 12.58 -0.43 26.85
N ALA A 69 11.61 0.48 26.86
CA ALA A 69 10.31 0.26 27.45
C ALA A 69 9.77 -0.98 26.75
N ALA A 70 9.75 -2.10 27.48
CA ALA A 70 9.24 -3.39 27.04
C ALA A 70 8.05 -3.17 26.11
N GLY A 71 8.28 -3.45 24.81
CA GLY A 71 7.48 -2.93 23.71
C GLY A 71 6.01 -3.30 23.84
N ARG A 72 5.21 -2.39 24.38
CA ARG A 72 3.80 -2.29 24.03
C ARG A 72 3.78 -1.77 22.60
N VAL A 73 3.83 -2.68 21.63
CA VAL A 73 3.20 -2.40 20.33
C VAL A 73 1.82 -1.83 20.66
N PRO A 74 1.48 -0.61 20.22
CA PRO A 74 0.16 -0.05 20.48
C PRO A 74 -0.85 -0.96 19.78
N ARG A 75 -1.44 -1.89 20.55
CA ARG A 75 -2.53 -2.74 20.08
C ARG A 75 -3.68 -1.79 19.82
N VAL A 76 -3.99 -1.55 18.55
CA VAL A 76 -5.21 -0.85 18.16
C VAL A 76 -6.36 -1.56 18.89
N PRO A 77 -7.11 -0.86 19.75
CA PRO A 77 -8.20 -1.47 20.48
C PRO A 77 -9.17 -2.11 19.48
N LEU A 78 -9.40 -3.41 19.64
CA LEU A 78 -10.27 -4.13 18.71
C LEU A 78 -11.70 -3.59 18.87
N PRO A 79 -12.43 -3.38 17.76
CA PRO A 79 -13.78 -2.81 17.83
C PRO A 79 -14.72 -3.71 18.63
N SER A 80 -15.63 -3.08 19.39
CA SER A 80 -16.54 -3.77 20.32
C SER A 80 -17.42 -4.79 19.60
N LEU A 81 -17.77 -5.87 20.28
CA LEU A 81 -18.74 -6.87 19.80
C LEU A 81 -20.06 -6.80 20.56
N ASP A 82 -20.20 -5.87 21.51
CA ASP A 82 -21.42 -5.71 22.29
C ASP A 82 -22.58 -5.27 21.38
N PRO A 83 -23.69 -6.03 21.35
CA PRO A 83 -24.90 -5.63 20.63
C PRO A 83 -25.39 -4.22 20.98
N ALA A 84 -25.23 -3.78 22.23
CA ALA A 84 -25.63 -2.44 22.64
C ALA A 84 -24.79 -1.36 21.94
N ASP A 85 -23.48 -1.56 21.84
CA ASP A 85 -22.58 -0.64 21.14
C ASP A 85 -22.91 -0.59 19.64
N ILE A 86 -23.07 -1.75 19.01
CA ILE A 86 -23.39 -1.87 17.58
C ILE A 86 -24.77 -1.26 17.28
N GLY A 87 -25.75 -1.45 18.17
CA GLY A 87 -27.07 -0.84 18.07
C GLY A 87 -27.04 0.69 18.13
N ARG A 88 -26.20 1.27 18.99
CA ARG A 88 -25.96 2.72 19.04
C ARG A 88 -25.31 3.22 17.76
N GLU A 89 -24.29 2.52 17.25
CA GLU A 89 -23.61 2.88 15.99
C GLU A 89 -24.55 2.84 14.78
N LEU A 90 -25.45 1.86 14.73
CA LEU A 90 -26.50 1.74 13.71
C LEU A 90 -27.63 2.78 13.87
N GLY A 91 -27.80 3.35 15.06
CA GLY A 91 -28.88 4.28 15.36
C GLY A 91 -30.28 3.64 15.38
N ILE A 92 -30.37 2.31 15.56
CA ILE A 92 -31.63 1.55 15.35
C ILE A 92 -32.79 2.03 16.23
N ALA A 93 -32.49 2.55 17.43
CA ALA A 93 -33.52 2.99 18.39
C ALA A 93 -34.37 4.17 17.88
N THR A 94 -33.80 4.97 16.98
CA THR A 94 -34.44 6.17 16.41
C THR A 94 -35.15 5.91 15.09
N LEU A 95 -34.87 4.78 14.44
CA LEU A 95 -35.37 4.47 13.11
C LEU A 95 -36.70 3.72 13.22
N ARG A 96 -37.71 4.23 12.50
CA ARG A 96 -39.07 3.65 12.47
C ARG A 96 -39.54 3.23 11.08
N GLU A 97 -38.69 3.40 10.08
CA GLU A 97 -38.99 3.01 8.70
C GLU A 97 -38.03 1.91 8.24
N VAL A 98 -38.58 0.91 7.54
CA VAL A 98 -37.80 -0.22 6.99
C VAL A 98 -36.71 0.27 6.04
N ALA A 99 -37.01 1.26 5.20
CA ALA A 99 -36.04 1.86 4.27
C ALA A 99 -34.87 2.53 5.00
N ALA A 100 -35.14 3.20 6.12
CA ALA A 100 -34.11 3.84 6.94
C ALA A 100 -33.21 2.81 7.64
N LEU A 101 -33.80 1.69 8.12
CA LEU A 101 -33.04 0.56 8.66
C LEU A 101 -32.10 -0.07 7.60
N ASP A 102 -32.55 -0.21 6.36
CA ASP A 102 -31.72 -0.70 5.26
C ASP A 102 -30.58 0.28 4.86
N ALA A 103 -30.85 1.58 4.91
CA ALA A 103 -29.82 2.60 4.71
C ALA A 103 -28.76 2.55 5.83
N ALA A 104 -29.18 2.43 7.09
CA ALA A 104 -28.29 2.30 8.23
C ALA A 104 -27.39 1.06 8.12
N ARG A 105 -27.95 -0.10 7.75
CA ARG A 105 -27.19 -1.33 7.50
C ARG A 105 -26.11 -1.13 6.43
N ARG A 106 -26.45 -0.50 5.30
CA ARG A 106 -25.48 -0.23 4.22
C ARG A 106 -24.35 0.68 4.67
N LYS A 107 -24.67 1.73 5.43
CA LYS A 107 -23.68 2.65 6.00
C LYS A 107 -22.75 1.92 6.98
N PHE A 108 -23.30 1.08 7.85
CA PHE A 108 -22.51 0.27 8.79
C PHE A 108 -21.58 -0.69 8.05
N ALA A 109 -22.09 -1.36 7.01
CA ALA A 109 -21.31 -2.26 6.18
C ALA A 109 -20.16 -1.55 5.46
N PHE A 110 -20.38 -0.34 4.95
CA PHE A 110 -19.32 0.43 4.32
C PHE A 110 -18.09 0.61 5.21
N ALA A 111 -18.28 0.79 6.52
CA ALA A 111 -17.21 0.99 7.49
C ALA A 111 -16.68 -0.30 8.13
N ASN A 112 -17.46 -1.40 8.15
CA ASN A 112 -17.17 -2.60 8.93
C ASN A 112 -17.15 -3.90 8.11
N HIS A 113 -17.22 -3.88 6.77
CA HIS A 113 -17.23 -5.12 5.97
C HIS A 113 -15.88 -5.87 6.04
N PRO A 114 -15.86 -7.21 6.17
CA PRO A 114 -14.63 -8.00 6.24
C PRO A 114 -13.71 -7.79 5.03
N ASP A 115 -14.27 -7.65 3.84
CA ASP A 115 -13.49 -7.41 2.62
C ASP A 115 -12.79 -6.05 2.57
N ARG A 116 -13.14 -5.12 3.46
CA ARG A 116 -12.64 -3.74 3.47
C ARG A 116 -11.69 -3.43 4.60
N VAL A 117 -11.54 -4.35 5.56
CA VAL A 117 -10.66 -4.19 6.71
C VAL A 117 -9.39 -5.03 6.55
N SER A 118 -8.36 -4.68 7.33
CA SER A 118 -7.12 -5.44 7.40
C SER A 118 -7.39 -6.91 7.79
N PRO A 119 -6.57 -7.88 7.34
CA PRO A 119 -6.76 -9.30 7.62
C PRO A 119 -6.95 -9.62 9.12
N GLU A 120 -6.21 -8.93 9.99
CA GLU A 120 -6.28 -9.10 11.46
C GLU A 120 -7.63 -8.70 12.07
N LEU A 121 -8.44 -7.91 11.36
CA LEU A 121 -9.74 -7.42 11.80
C LEU A 121 -10.91 -8.13 11.12
N ARG A 122 -10.67 -9.05 10.19
CA ARG A 122 -11.73 -9.70 9.40
C ARG A 122 -12.70 -10.48 10.29
N ASP A 123 -12.20 -11.34 11.17
CA ASP A 123 -13.03 -12.11 12.09
C ASP A 123 -13.88 -11.20 13.00
N ARG A 124 -13.34 -10.05 13.39
CA ARG A 124 -14.05 -9.02 14.18
C ARG A 124 -15.13 -8.35 13.33
N ALA A 125 -14.80 -7.96 12.09
CA ALA A 125 -15.73 -7.37 11.14
C ALA A 125 -16.90 -8.32 10.79
N GLU A 126 -16.62 -9.61 10.58
CA GLU A 126 -17.63 -10.64 10.34
C GLU A 126 -18.61 -10.76 11.51
N GLN A 127 -18.08 -10.84 12.74
CA GLN A 127 -18.91 -10.92 13.95
C GLN A 127 -19.77 -9.66 14.11
N ARG A 128 -19.19 -8.47 13.91
CA ARG A 128 -19.93 -7.19 13.96
C ARG A 128 -21.02 -7.14 12.91
N MET A 129 -20.74 -7.59 11.68
CA MET A 129 -21.74 -7.64 10.60
C MET A 129 -22.90 -8.58 10.93
N ARG A 130 -22.61 -9.75 11.51
CA ARG A 130 -23.63 -10.71 11.94
C ARG A 130 -24.55 -10.12 13.01
N VAL A 131 -23.97 -9.47 14.03
CA VAL A 131 -24.75 -8.80 15.08
C VAL A 131 -25.58 -7.65 14.51
N ALA A 132 -24.99 -6.84 13.63
CA ALA A 132 -25.70 -5.75 12.97
C ALA A 132 -26.91 -6.23 12.15
N ASN A 133 -26.75 -7.30 11.37
CA ASN A 133 -27.85 -7.88 10.60
C ASN A 133 -28.99 -8.37 11.49
N MET A 134 -28.65 -9.10 12.57
CA MET A 134 -29.64 -9.56 13.55
C MET A 134 -30.44 -8.40 14.16
N LEU A 135 -29.76 -7.33 14.58
CA LEU A 135 -30.41 -6.14 15.17
C LEU A 135 -31.32 -5.42 14.18
N VAL A 136 -30.88 -5.30 12.92
CA VAL A 136 -31.69 -4.68 11.86
C VAL A 136 -32.93 -5.52 11.57
N ASP A 137 -32.79 -6.84 11.49
CA ASP A 137 -33.92 -7.75 11.25
C ASP A 137 -34.92 -7.72 12.41
N GLU A 138 -34.44 -7.63 13.65
CA GLU A 138 -35.29 -7.45 14.82
C GLU A 138 -36.03 -6.11 14.80
N ALA A 139 -35.34 -5.01 14.51
CA ALA A 139 -35.97 -3.70 14.36
C ALA A 139 -37.05 -3.71 13.27
N LYS A 140 -36.80 -4.38 12.13
CA LYS A 140 -37.80 -4.53 11.06
C LYS A 140 -39.03 -5.32 11.49
N ARG A 141 -38.87 -6.36 12.32
CA ARG A 141 -40.02 -7.11 12.89
C ARG A 141 -40.89 -6.23 13.79
N ASN A 142 -40.29 -5.27 14.49
CA ASN A 142 -41.01 -4.37 15.40
C ASN A 142 -41.69 -3.17 14.69
N VAL A 143 -41.31 -2.89 13.45
CA VAL A 143 -41.89 -1.81 12.62
C VAL A 143 -43.06 -2.30 11.75
N ARG A 144 -43.15 -3.62 11.53
CA ARG A 144 -44.16 -4.27 10.69
C ARG A 144 -45.46 -4.51 11.44
#